data_AF-A0A820WHE6-F1
#
_entry.id   AF-A0A820WHE6-F1
#
_cell.length_a   1.000
_cell.length_b   1.000
_cell.length_c   1.000
_cell.angle_alpha   90.00
_cell.angle_beta   90.00
_cell.angle_gamma   90.00
#
_symmetry.space_group_name_H-M   'P 1'
#
loop_
_entity.id
_entity.type
_entity.pdbx_description
1 polymer ?
#
loop_
_entity_poly.entity_id
_entity_poly.type
_entity_poly.pdbx_seq_one_letter_code
_entity_poly.pdbx_strand_id
1 'polypeptide(L)'
;MVRLSYDLEFLNECRRNNVIPIFLQFNVANQMLLYSNAYKKCQQILLKEEISLKKNKIKYLSKLKENAYNELVNNFPPNVITIINEIISALQIREQRTKYFTHHKKLNGLILKRNNQQQQRQYYRYTFFNTNFSNDTSNTTDNNNNKKEKLVWNLSSRKLNKEEINILEKGLTYNRASKLNHSQVISNVEYLFHRSSGVQKQAIDYKKWDEEPDNILKKELRILEPKQLSFATDLKNATQKFFHQANTSLKIRRNKNLNEKNEENVLSKLSKDSSILITKPDKGRGVVVLDRNEYISKLETILSDTQADSETNKTVFKHSNM
;
A
#
# COMPACT_ATOMS: atom_id res chain seq x y z
N MET A 1 20.46 28.48 -8.17
CA MET A 1 21.68 27.73 -7.77
C MET A 1 21.53 27.12 -6.38
N VAL A 2 21.20 27.93 -5.36
CA VAL A 2 20.94 27.49 -3.97
C VAL A 2 19.98 26.29 -3.91
N ARG A 3 18.78 26.38 -4.53
CA ARG A 3 17.84 25.24 -4.61
C ARG A 3 18.47 23.93 -5.06
N LEU A 4 19.25 23.97 -6.16
CA LEU A 4 19.88 22.78 -6.73
C LEU A 4 20.97 22.21 -5.82
N SER A 5 21.68 23.07 -5.08
CA SER A 5 22.67 22.63 -4.08
C SER A 5 22.02 21.81 -2.98
N TYR A 6 20.89 22.28 -2.42
CA TYR A 6 20.16 21.52 -1.40
C TYR A 6 19.47 20.28 -1.96
N ASP A 7 19.00 20.32 -3.21
CA ASP A 7 18.45 19.13 -3.87
C ASP A 7 19.57 18.07 -4.01
N LEU A 8 20.79 18.48 -4.38
CA LEU A 8 21.95 17.61 -4.49
C LEU A 8 22.40 17.06 -3.12
N GLU A 9 22.43 17.89 -2.08
CA GLU A 9 22.72 17.46 -0.71
C GLU A 9 21.71 16.40 -0.26
N PHE A 10 20.41 16.64 -0.47
CA PHE A 10 19.34 15.68 -0.18
C PHE A 10 19.53 14.35 -0.93
N LEU A 11 19.88 14.39 -2.22
CA LEU A 11 20.13 13.17 -3.00
C LEU A 11 21.35 12.39 -2.50
N ASN A 12 22.41 13.10 -2.08
CA ASN A 12 23.59 12.47 -1.48
C ASN A 12 23.26 11.83 -0.13
N GLU A 13 22.44 12.48 0.69
CA GLU A 13 21.95 11.92 1.94
C GLU A 13 21.07 10.69 1.72
N CYS A 14 20.18 10.73 0.73
CA CYS A 14 19.40 9.55 0.33
C CYS A 14 20.32 8.39 -0.08
N ARG A 15 21.38 8.67 -0.84
CA ARG A 15 22.39 7.68 -1.25
C ARG A 15 23.13 7.08 -0.06
N ARG A 16 23.60 7.92 0.89
CA ARG A 16 24.30 7.48 2.12
C ARG A 16 23.42 6.57 2.98
N ASN A 17 22.15 6.92 3.11
CA ASN A 17 21.18 6.17 3.93
C ASN A 17 20.54 4.98 3.19
N ASN A 18 20.96 4.69 1.95
CA ASN A 18 20.36 3.64 1.10
C ASN A 18 18.83 3.77 0.96
N VAL A 19 18.35 5.00 0.80
CA VAL A 19 16.96 5.37 0.65
C VAL A 19 16.73 5.89 -0.77
N ILE A 20 15.62 5.49 -1.40
CA ILE A 20 15.26 5.97 -2.75
C ILE A 20 14.13 7.00 -2.64
N PRO A 21 14.36 8.25 -3.12
CA PRO A 21 13.32 9.28 -3.20
C PRO A 21 12.10 8.81 -4.00
N ILE A 22 10.90 9.24 -3.59
CA ILE A 22 9.63 8.81 -4.20
C ILE A 22 9.58 9.09 -5.71
N PHE A 23 10.13 10.22 -6.17
CA PHE A 23 10.11 10.57 -7.59
C PHE A 23 11.02 9.72 -8.47
N LEU A 24 11.96 8.96 -7.88
CA LEU A 24 12.77 7.96 -8.58
C LEU A 24 12.14 6.55 -8.52
N GLN A 25 10.99 6.41 -7.84
CA GLN A 25 10.22 5.18 -7.83
C GLN A 25 9.31 5.19 -9.05
N PHE A 26 9.46 4.18 -9.90
CA PHE A 26 8.62 3.99 -11.08
C PHE A 26 7.68 2.80 -10.86
N ASN A 27 6.48 2.91 -11.43
CA ASN A 27 5.45 1.88 -11.33
C ASN A 27 5.83 0.68 -12.18
N VAL A 28 5.52 -0.51 -11.67
CA VAL A 28 5.73 -1.77 -12.37
C VAL A 28 4.42 -2.53 -12.43
N ALA A 29 4.12 -3.17 -13.56
CA ALA A 29 2.87 -3.91 -13.76
C ALA A 29 2.69 -5.03 -12.72
N ASN A 30 3.78 -5.71 -12.34
CA ASN A 30 3.78 -6.72 -11.29
C ASN A 30 4.42 -6.16 -10.01
N GLN A 31 3.64 -6.11 -8.92
CA GLN A 31 4.10 -5.61 -7.62
C GLN A 31 5.23 -6.44 -7.02
N MET A 32 5.36 -7.73 -7.37
CA MET A 32 6.46 -8.57 -6.90
C MET A 32 7.82 -8.09 -7.40
N LEU A 33 7.84 -7.40 -8.56
CA LEU A 33 9.08 -6.85 -9.13
C LEU A 33 9.64 -5.69 -8.30
N LEU A 34 8.82 -5.02 -7.48
CA LEU A 34 9.30 -3.96 -6.57
C LEU A 34 10.33 -4.50 -5.55
N TYR A 35 10.25 -5.79 -5.22
CA TYR A 35 11.17 -6.44 -4.28
C TYR A 35 12.40 -7.03 -4.96
N SER A 36 12.37 -7.16 -6.29
CA SER A 36 13.44 -7.75 -7.08
C SER A 36 14.74 -6.95 -6.96
N ASN A 37 15.87 -7.65 -7.06
CA ASN A 37 17.18 -6.99 -7.07
C ASN A 37 17.38 -6.14 -8.34
N ALA A 38 16.79 -6.52 -9.47
CA ALA A 38 16.84 -5.75 -10.69
C ALA A 38 16.20 -4.36 -10.51
N TYR A 39 15.00 -4.30 -9.92
CA TYR A 39 14.32 -3.03 -9.64
C TYR A 39 15.15 -2.11 -8.74
N LYS A 40 15.70 -2.65 -7.65
CA LYS A 40 16.58 -1.90 -6.73
C LYS A 40 17.83 -1.38 -7.42
N LYS A 41 18.47 -2.20 -8.26
CA LYS A 41 19.66 -1.79 -9.04
C LYS A 41 19.30 -0.66 -10.01
N CYS A 42 18.18 -0.74 -10.72
CA CYS A 42 17.72 0.34 -11.60
C CYS A 42 17.48 1.64 -10.82
N GLN A 43 16.83 1.59 -9.66
CA GLN A 43 16.62 2.77 -8.82
C GLN A 43 17.94 3.41 -8.36
N GLN A 44 18.93 2.60 -8.02
CA GLN A 44 20.27 3.10 -7.64
C GLN A 44 21.00 3.74 -8.83
N ILE A 45 20.86 3.18 -10.03
CA ILE A 45 21.43 3.77 -11.25
C ILE A 45 20.78 5.14 -11.51
N LEU A 46 19.44 5.20 -11.49
CA LEU A 46 18.71 6.47 -11.67
C LEU A 46 19.11 7.52 -10.64
N LEU A 47 19.30 7.12 -9.38
CA LEU A 47 19.77 8.03 -8.33
C LEU A 47 21.17 8.58 -8.62
N LYS A 48 22.10 7.74 -9.11
CA LYS A 48 23.44 8.18 -9.49
C LYS A 48 23.41 9.16 -10.66
N GLU A 49 22.62 8.85 -11.69
CA GLU A 49 22.46 9.72 -12.85
C GLU A 49 21.82 11.06 -12.49
N GLU A 50 20.79 11.07 -11.65
CA GLU A 50 20.16 12.31 -11.19
C GLU A 50 21.14 13.19 -10.42
N ILE A 51 21.99 12.59 -9.56
CA ILE A 51 23.06 13.32 -8.87
C ILE A 51 24.05 13.92 -9.89
N SER A 52 24.45 13.13 -10.90
CA SER A 52 25.37 13.58 -11.96
C SER A 52 24.80 14.78 -12.73
N LEU A 53 23.54 14.68 -13.17
CA LEU A 53 22.84 15.75 -13.89
C LEU A 53 22.73 17.03 -13.05
N LYS A 54 22.43 16.90 -11.76
CA LYS A 54 22.37 18.05 -10.83
C LYS A 54 23.75 18.69 -10.64
N LYS A 55 24.84 17.92 -10.54
CA LYS A 55 26.22 18.44 -10.48
C LYS A 55 26.56 19.24 -11.73
N ASN A 56 26.30 18.67 -12.91
CA ASN A 56 26.59 19.32 -14.18
C ASN A 56 25.80 20.63 -14.33
N LYS A 57 24.53 20.61 -13.92
CA LYS A 57 23.69 21.82 -13.93
C LYS A 57 24.18 22.89 -12.96
N ILE A 58 24.66 22.53 -11.77
CA ILE A 58 25.27 23.49 -10.83
C ILE A 58 26.53 24.11 -11.44
N LYS A 59 27.41 23.30 -12.05
CA LYS A 59 28.63 23.77 -12.71
C LYS A 59 28.34 24.73 -13.87
N TYR A 60 27.30 24.43 -14.65
CA TYR A 60 26.86 25.33 -15.73
C TYR A 60 26.34 26.66 -15.18
N LEU A 61 25.47 26.61 -14.15
CA LEU A 61 24.92 27.82 -13.53
C LEU A 61 25.97 28.64 -12.78
N SER A 62 27.03 28.03 -12.24
CA SER A 62 28.11 28.76 -11.60
C SER A 62 28.87 29.60 -12.61
N LYS A 63 29.15 29.04 -13.79
CA LYS A 63 29.78 29.78 -14.89
C LYS A 63 28.91 30.94 -15.39
N LEU A 64 27.60 30.73 -15.54
CA LEU A 64 26.68 31.81 -15.91
C LEU A 64 26.59 32.90 -14.84
N LYS A 65 26.57 32.53 -13.55
CA LYS A 65 26.56 33.50 -12.45
C LYS A 65 27.82 34.34 -12.46
N GLU A 66 28.98 33.73 -12.66
CA GLU A 66 30.27 34.42 -12.72
C GLU A 66 30.32 35.41 -13.88
N ASN A 67 29.86 35.00 -15.07
CA ASN A 67 29.77 35.90 -16.23
C ASN A 67 28.84 37.10 -15.95
N ALA A 68 27.63 36.85 -15.43
CA ALA A 68 26.68 37.92 -15.09
C ALA A 68 27.21 38.83 -13.98
N TYR A 69 27.97 38.29 -13.03
CA TYR A 69 28.62 39.08 -11.99
C TYR A 69 29.71 39.99 -12.58
N ASN A 70 30.53 39.47 -13.49
CA ASN A 70 31.55 40.26 -14.17
C ASN A 70 30.92 41.39 -15.01
N GLU A 71 29.80 41.13 -15.69
CA GLU A 71 29.03 42.16 -16.40
C GLU A 71 28.48 43.22 -15.44
N LEU A 72 27.96 42.84 -14.27
CA LEU A 72 27.51 43.78 -13.26
C LEU A 72 28.65 44.64 -12.71
N VAL A 73 29.81 44.03 -12.44
CA VAL A 73 31.00 44.74 -11.94
C VAL A 73 31.53 45.75 -12.94
N ASN A 74 31.48 45.42 -14.23
CA ASN A 74 31.96 46.31 -15.29
C ASN A 74 31.02 47.49 -15.58
N ASN A 75 29.71 47.35 -15.30
CA ASN A 75 28.70 48.34 -15.67
C ASN A 75 28.21 49.21 -14.50
N PHE A 76 28.45 48.80 -13.25
CA PHE A 76 27.91 49.50 -12.08
C PHE A 76 29.00 49.91 -11.09
N PRO A 77 28.81 51.02 -10.35
CA PRO A 77 29.75 51.42 -9.31
C PRO A 77 29.74 50.45 -8.12
N PRO A 78 30.85 50.34 -7.36
CA PRO A 78 31.05 49.33 -6.32
C PRO A 78 30.02 49.39 -5.17
N ASN A 79 29.54 50.59 -4.81
CA ASN A 79 28.50 50.78 -3.79
C ASN A 79 27.14 50.21 -4.19
N VAL A 80 26.81 50.20 -5.49
CA VAL A 80 25.58 49.57 -6.00
C VAL A 80 25.72 48.05 -5.95
N ILE A 81 26.91 47.54 -6.29
CA ILE A 81 27.19 46.10 -6.28
C ILE A 81 27.13 45.52 -4.86
N THR A 82 27.62 46.24 -3.85
CA THR A 82 27.51 45.81 -2.44
C THR A 82 26.05 45.68 -2.01
N ILE A 83 25.20 46.66 -2.32
CA ILE A 83 23.76 46.62 -2.00
C ILE A 83 23.08 45.45 -2.70
N ILE A 84 23.38 45.23 -3.99
CA ILE A 84 22.83 44.09 -4.76
C ILE A 84 23.28 42.77 -4.13
N ASN A 85 24.54 42.63 -3.74
CA ASN A 85 25.05 41.42 -3.09
C ASN A 85 24.41 41.16 -1.72
N GLU A 86 24.13 42.20 -0.94
CA GLU A 86 23.41 42.09 0.33
C GLU A 86 21.97 41.59 0.11
N ILE A 87 21.24 42.16 -0.85
CA ILE A 87 19.89 41.72 -1.22
C ILE A 87 19.89 40.27 -1.69
N ILE A 88 20.82 39.90 -2.58
CA ILE A 88 20.96 38.53 -3.07
C ILE A 88 21.25 37.58 -1.90
N SER A 89 22.14 37.96 -0.98
CA SER A 89 22.49 37.14 0.18
C SER A 89 21.29 36.94 1.11
N ALA A 90 20.51 37.99 1.39
CA ALA A 90 19.31 37.91 2.20
C ALA A 90 18.24 36.98 1.57
N LEU A 91 18.03 37.09 0.25
CA LEU A 91 17.12 36.21 -0.49
C LEU A 91 17.58 34.75 -0.47
N GLN A 92 18.89 34.51 -0.61
CA GLN A 92 19.47 33.18 -0.51
C GLN A 92 19.23 32.56 0.86
N ILE A 93 19.49 33.28 1.96
CA ILE A 93 19.28 32.79 3.33
C ILE A 93 17.82 32.37 3.56
N ARG A 94 16.86 33.17 3.09
CA ARG A 94 15.43 32.83 3.19
C ARG A 94 15.10 31.53 2.46
N GLU A 95 15.63 31.37 1.25
CA GLU A 95 15.43 30.17 0.43
C GLU A 95 16.09 28.94 1.04
N GLN A 96 17.29 29.08 1.63
CA GLN A 96 18.02 28.01 2.32
C GLN A 96 17.20 27.41 3.47
N ARG A 97 16.65 28.26 4.35
CA ARG A 97 15.88 27.80 5.53
C ARG A 97 14.67 26.95 5.14
N THR A 98 13.89 27.41 4.15
CA THR A 98 12.68 26.71 3.69
C THR A 98 13.00 25.36 3.04
N LYS A 99 14.06 25.32 2.22
CA LYS A 99 14.48 24.10 1.52
C LYS A 99 15.10 23.08 2.47
N TYR A 100 16.00 23.52 3.36
CA TYR A 100 16.60 22.66 4.37
C TYR A 100 15.53 21.95 5.23
N PHE A 101 14.58 22.71 5.77
CA PHE A 101 13.50 22.14 6.59
C PHE A 101 12.66 21.12 5.81
N THR A 102 12.31 21.44 4.56
CA THR A 102 11.52 20.55 3.70
C THR A 102 12.28 19.26 3.38
N HIS A 103 13.57 19.35 3.06
CA HIS A 103 14.40 18.19 2.74
C HIS A 103 14.65 17.31 3.96
N HIS A 104 14.93 17.91 5.11
CA HIS A 104 15.11 17.21 6.37
C HIS A 104 13.83 16.44 6.77
N LYS A 105 12.66 17.07 6.68
CA LYS A 105 11.37 16.41 6.93
C LYS A 105 11.11 15.26 5.97
N LYS A 106 11.42 15.43 4.68
CA LYS A 106 11.28 14.37 3.66
C LYS A 106 12.22 13.21 3.91
N LEU A 107 13.50 13.49 4.21
CA LEU A 107 14.51 12.48 4.48
C LEU A 107 14.12 11.63 5.69
N ASN A 108 13.75 12.26 6.80
CA ASN A 108 13.30 11.56 8.01
C ASN A 108 12.06 10.70 7.74
N GLY A 109 11.09 11.21 6.98
CA GLY A 109 9.92 10.44 6.58
C GLY A 109 10.26 9.20 5.75
N LEU A 110 11.29 9.27 4.90
CA LEU A 110 11.74 8.13 4.10
C LEU A 110 12.53 7.11 4.93
N ILE A 111 13.39 7.57 5.85
CA ILE A 111 14.14 6.72 6.77
C ILE A 111 13.17 5.93 7.67
N LEU A 112 12.17 6.61 8.25
CA LEU A 112 11.14 5.96 9.08
C LEU A 112 10.36 4.89 8.30
N LYS A 113 9.96 5.19 7.06
CA LYS A 113 9.29 4.22 6.18
C LYS A 113 10.16 3.00 5.89
N ARG A 114 11.46 3.19 5.65
CA ARG A 114 12.40 2.09 5.43
C ARG A 114 12.53 1.20 6.67
N ASN A 115 12.67 1.79 7.86
CA ASN A 115 12.79 1.04 9.10
C ASN A 115 11.53 0.20 9.38
N ASN A 116 10.35 0.78 9.17
CA ASN A 116 9.09 0.05 9.31
C ASN A 116 8.96 -1.11 8.29
N GLN A 117 9.40 -0.92 7.04
CA GLN A 117 9.42 -1.99 6.05
C GLN A 117 10.42 -3.11 6.40
N GLN A 118 11.55 -2.78 7.03
CA GLN A 118 12.51 -3.78 7.50
C GLN A 118 11.97 -4.57 8.69
N GLN A 119 11.33 -3.90 9.66
CA GLN A 119 10.66 -4.57 10.79
C GLN A 119 9.54 -5.49 10.31
N GLN A 120 8.70 -5.05 9.36
CA GLN A 120 7.69 -5.91 8.75
C GLN A 120 8.32 -7.11 8.06
N ARG A 121 9.44 -6.94 7.32
CA ARG A 121 10.16 -8.08 6.71
C ARG A 121 10.75 -9.05 7.73
N GLN A 122 11.25 -8.56 8.86
CA GLN A 122 11.74 -9.41 9.94
C GLN A 122 10.59 -10.16 10.61
N TYR A 123 9.47 -9.48 10.88
CA TYR A 123 8.25 -10.11 11.40
C TYR A 123 7.73 -11.19 10.44
N TYR A 124 7.60 -10.89 9.14
CA TYR A 124 7.16 -11.86 8.14
C TYR A 124 8.14 -13.02 7.97
N ARG A 125 9.46 -12.80 8.07
CA ARG A 125 10.45 -13.90 8.10
C ARG A 125 10.26 -14.74 9.36
N TYR A 126 10.14 -14.13 10.54
CA TYR A 126 9.93 -14.84 11.80
C TYR A 126 8.65 -15.68 11.78
N THR A 127 7.53 -15.12 11.31
CA THR A 127 6.28 -15.86 11.18
C THR A 127 6.36 -16.97 10.14
N PHE A 128 7.03 -16.75 9.00
CA PHE A 128 7.17 -17.74 7.93
C PHE A 128 8.11 -18.91 8.31
N PHE A 129 9.19 -18.62 9.04
CA PHE A 129 10.09 -19.66 9.56
C PHE A 129 9.43 -20.47 10.67
N ASN A 130 8.67 -19.85 11.59
CA ASN A 130 7.95 -20.59 12.63
C ASN A 130 6.78 -21.44 12.08
N THR A 131 6.12 -21.02 11.00
CA THR A 131 5.06 -21.85 10.39
C THR A 131 5.59 -23.05 9.61
N ASN A 132 6.84 -23.03 9.17
CA ASN A 132 7.43 -24.13 8.38
C ASN A 132 8.28 -25.10 9.20
N PHE A 133 8.67 -24.73 10.44
CA PHE A 133 9.43 -25.61 11.33
C PHE A 133 8.56 -26.42 12.31
N SER A 134 7.26 -26.15 12.42
CA SER A 134 6.34 -26.91 13.28
C SER A 134 5.59 -28.06 12.59
N ASN A 135 5.95 -28.39 11.34
CA ASN A 135 5.23 -29.42 10.56
C ASN A 135 6.00 -30.73 10.33
N ASP A 136 7.23 -30.89 10.81
CA ASP A 136 7.94 -32.17 10.67
C ASP A 136 8.45 -32.66 12.03
N THR A 137 7.62 -33.47 12.70
CA THR A 137 8.01 -34.68 13.45
C THR A 137 6.81 -35.22 14.24
N SER A 138 6.01 -36.05 13.58
CA SER A 138 5.46 -37.27 14.21
C SER A 138 4.98 -38.20 13.11
N ASN A 139 5.87 -39.14 12.76
CA ASN A 139 5.47 -40.37 12.12
C ASN A 139 4.50 -41.10 13.06
N THR A 140 3.28 -41.34 12.58
CA THR A 140 2.56 -42.56 12.94
C THR A 140 1.73 -42.95 11.73
N THR A 141 2.19 -44.01 11.09
CA THR A 141 1.48 -44.83 10.11
C THR A 141 0.09 -45.18 10.62
N ASP A 142 -0.95 -44.89 9.84
CA ASP A 142 -2.00 -45.88 9.58
C ASP A 142 -2.97 -45.47 8.46
N ASN A 143 -3.36 -46.51 7.73
CA ASN A 143 -4.23 -46.53 6.56
C ASN A 143 -5.61 -45.87 6.78
N ASN A 144 -6.08 -45.07 5.83
CA ASN A 144 -7.29 -45.37 5.03
C ASN A 144 -7.81 -44.17 4.21
N ASN A 145 -8.19 -44.47 2.98
CA ASN A 145 -8.89 -43.62 2.05
C ASN A 145 -10.20 -43.02 2.62
N ASN A 146 -10.51 -41.80 2.19
CA ASN A 146 -11.81 -41.10 2.31
C ASN A 146 -12.26 -40.66 3.71
N LYS A 147 -11.65 -39.60 4.24
CA LYS A 147 -12.37 -38.63 5.08
C LYS A 147 -11.94 -37.23 4.64
N LYS A 148 -12.85 -36.47 4.01
CA LYS A 148 -12.74 -35.01 4.06
C LYS A 148 -12.61 -34.66 5.54
N GLU A 149 -11.47 -34.11 5.94
CA GLU A 149 -11.26 -33.64 7.30
C GLU A 149 -12.44 -32.73 7.67
N LYS A 150 -13.20 -33.15 8.68
CA LYS A 150 -14.38 -32.44 9.13
C LYS A 150 -13.88 -31.13 9.75
N LEU A 151 -14.01 -30.02 9.01
CA LEU A 151 -13.53 -28.69 9.44
C LEU A 151 -14.35 -28.11 10.59
N VAL A 152 -15.59 -28.57 10.77
CA VAL A 152 -16.51 -28.11 11.82
C VAL A 152 -16.84 -29.25 12.77
N TRP A 153 -16.43 -29.10 14.03
CA TRP A 153 -16.69 -30.03 15.12
C TRP A 153 -17.81 -29.48 15.99
N ASN A 154 -19.01 -30.02 15.84
CA ASN A 154 -20.12 -29.71 16.74
C ASN A 154 -20.11 -30.67 17.92
N LEU A 155 -19.74 -30.15 19.08
CA LEU A 155 -19.76 -30.83 20.37
C LEU A 155 -20.88 -30.28 21.29
N SER A 156 -21.67 -29.34 20.79
CA SER A 156 -22.84 -28.81 21.50
C SER A 156 -24.07 -29.72 21.30
N SER A 157 -24.99 -29.67 22.26
CA SER A 157 -26.30 -30.30 22.18
C SER A 157 -27.20 -29.71 21.08
N ARG A 158 -26.94 -28.46 20.65
CA ARG A 158 -27.63 -27.80 19.55
C ARG A 158 -27.24 -28.42 18.21
N LYS A 159 -28.24 -28.87 17.44
CA LYS A 159 -28.03 -29.32 16.05
C LYS A 159 -27.82 -28.12 15.13
N LEU A 160 -26.70 -28.10 14.41
CA LEU A 160 -26.41 -27.09 13.39
C LEU A 160 -27.07 -27.46 12.06
N ASN A 161 -27.67 -26.46 11.41
CA ASN A 161 -28.23 -26.59 10.07
C ASN A 161 -27.13 -26.66 9.01
N LYS A 162 -27.45 -27.23 7.84
CA LYS A 162 -26.49 -27.37 6.72
C LYS A 162 -25.88 -26.03 6.27
N GLU A 163 -26.67 -24.96 6.32
CA GLU A 163 -26.21 -23.59 6.00
C GLU A 163 -25.21 -23.06 7.04
N GLU A 164 -25.48 -23.31 8.33
CA GLU A 164 -24.61 -22.92 9.43
C GLU A 164 -23.27 -23.65 9.33
N ILE A 165 -23.29 -24.95 9.05
CA ILE A 165 -22.08 -25.77 8.84
C ILE A 165 -21.27 -25.23 7.65
N ASN A 166 -21.89 -25.00 6.50
CA ASN A 166 -21.21 -24.53 5.29
C ASN A 166 -20.55 -23.15 5.48
N ILE A 167 -21.14 -22.28 6.31
CA ILE A 167 -20.53 -20.99 6.64
C ILE A 167 -19.35 -21.16 7.61
N LEU A 168 -19.49 -22.00 8.64
CA LEU A 168 -18.41 -22.27 9.59
C LEU A 168 -17.23 -23.01 8.92
N GLU A 169 -17.49 -23.81 7.88
CA GLU A 169 -16.46 -24.45 7.04
C GLU A 169 -15.55 -23.44 6.31
N LYS A 170 -16.02 -22.20 6.07
CA LYS A 170 -15.17 -21.13 5.50
C LYS A 170 -14.08 -20.65 6.47
N GLY A 171 -14.20 -21.00 7.76
CA GLY A 171 -13.25 -20.71 8.81
C GLY A 171 -13.43 -19.36 9.49
N LEU A 172 -12.96 -19.26 10.74
CA LEU A 172 -13.07 -18.05 11.58
C LEU A 172 -12.22 -16.86 11.10
N THR A 173 -11.29 -17.07 10.17
CA THR A 173 -10.43 -16.02 9.58
C THR A 173 -10.92 -15.55 8.22
N TYR A 174 -12.09 -16.00 7.77
CA TYR A 174 -12.68 -15.57 6.50
C TYR A 174 -13.01 -14.08 6.52
N ASN A 175 -12.21 -13.27 5.80
CA ASN A 175 -12.40 -11.83 5.69
C ASN A 175 -13.07 -11.45 4.36
N ARG A 176 -14.08 -10.58 4.40
CA ARG A 176 -14.80 -10.09 3.21
C ARG A 176 -14.01 -8.97 2.55
N ALA A 177 -13.80 -9.05 1.23
CA ALA A 177 -13.21 -7.95 0.47
C ALA A 177 -14.14 -6.73 0.50
N SER A 178 -13.60 -5.55 0.80
CA SER A 178 -14.38 -4.32 0.91
C SER A 178 -15.03 -3.90 -0.42
N LYS A 179 -16.16 -3.20 -0.32
CA LYS A 179 -16.92 -2.68 -1.47
C LYS A 179 -16.03 -1.76 -2.31
N LEU A 180 -15.85 -2.11 -3.58
CA LEU A 180 -15.07 -1.30 -4.53
C LEU A 180 -15.71 0.10 -4.67
N ASN A 181 -14.93 1.16 -4.43
CA ASN A 181 -15.41 2.53 -4.64
C ASN A 181 -15.47 2.83 -6.14
N HIS A 182 -16.67 2.78 -6.71
CA HIS A 182 -16.91 2.98 -8.15
C HIS A 182 -16.51 4.38 -8.61
N SER A 183 -16.67 5.40 -7.75
CA SER A 183 -16.23 6.77 -8.03
C SER A 183 -14.72 6.84 -8.23
N GLN A 184 -13.95 6.12 -7.41
CA GLN A 184 -12.49 6.10 -7.51
C GLN A 184 -12.01 5.46 -8.83
N VAL A 185 -12.69 4.39 -9.26
CA VAL A 185 -12.36 3.69 -10.51
C VAL A 185 -12.67 4.58 -11.71
N ILE A 186 -13.83 5.24 -11.73
CA ILE A 186 -14.22 6.16 -12.80
C ILE A 186 -13.22 7.32 -12.90
N SER A 187 -12.91 7.98 -11.78
CA SER A 187 -11.93 9.08 -11.77
C SER A 187 -10.54 8.65 -12.25
N ASN A 188 -10.11 7.42 -11.95
CA ASN A 188 -8.83 6.89 -12.41
C ASN A 188 -8.83 6.61 -13.93
N VAL A 189 -9.94 6.12 -14.47
CA VAL A 189 -10.11 5.86 -15.91
C VAL A 189 -10.18 7.17 -16.69
N GLU A 190 -10.93 8.16 -16.20
CA GLU A 190 -10.99 9.51 -16.78
C GLU A 190 -9.61 10.20 -16.75
N TYR A 191 -8.91 10.11 -15.63
CA TYR A 191 -7.54 10.63 -15.52
C TYR A 191 -6.59 9.98 -16.54
N LEU A 192 -6.67 8.65 -16.69
CA LEU A 192 -5.90 7.92 -17.70
C LEU A 192 -6.29 8.35 -19.12
N PHE A 193 -7.58 8.57 -19.40
CA PHE A 193 -8.04 9.02 -20.70
C PHE A 193 -7.49 10.41 -21.03
N HIS A 194 -7.58 11.37 -20.12
CA HIS A 194 -7.02 12.72 -20.30
C HIS A 194 -5.51 12.71 -20.51
N ARG A 195 -4.79 11.85 -19.77
CA ARG A 195 -3.34 11.68 -19.91
C ARG A 195 -2.96 11.04 -21.25
N SER A 196 -3.72 10.04 -21.69
CA SER A 196 -3.39 9.24 -22.89
C SER A 196 -3.78 9.93 -24.19
N SER A 197 -4.86 10.73 -24.17
CA SER A 197 -5.36 11.46 -25.34
C SER A 197 -4.64 12.80 -25.58
N GLY A 198 -3.83 13.28 -24.63
CA GLY A 198 -3.12 14.57 -24.76
C GLY A 198 -4.03 15.80 -24.77
N VAL A 199 -5.34 15.62 -24.52
CA VAL A 199 -6.39 16.67 -24.60
C VAL A 199 -6.17 17.81 -23.59
N GLN A 200 -5.31 17.63 -22.59
CA GLN A 200 -4.97 18.69 -21.63
C GLN A 200 -4.05 19.81 -22.14
N LYS A 201 -3.52 19.75 -23.37
CA LYS A 201 -2.67 20.83 -23.90
C LYS A 201 -3.41 21.94 -24.66
N GLN A 202 -4.74 21.86 -24.78
CA GLN A 202 -5.54 22.92 -25.40
C GLN A 202 -6.81 23.21 -24.61
N ALA A 203 -6.70 23.34 -23.28
CA ALA A 203 -7.52 24.32 -22.57
C ALA A 203 -6.81 25.66 -22.79
N ILE A 204 -7.06 26.30 -23.94
CA ILE A 204 -7.98 27.43 -24.05
C ILE A 204 -7.51 28.54 -23.11
N ASP A 205 -6.76 29.43 -23.73
CA ASP A 205 -6.50 30.79 -23.27
C ASP A 205 -7.88 31.47 -23.09
N TYR A 206 -8.46 31.38 -21.90
CA TYR A 206 -9.79 31.92 -21.55
C TYR A 206 -9.85 33.47 -21.59
N LYS A 207 -8.87 34.14 -22.23
CA LYS A 207 -8.82 35.59 -22.42
C LYS A 207 -9.32 36.07 -23.79
N LYS A 208 -9.81 35.19 -24.65
CA LYS A 208 -10.16 35.54 -26.05
C LYS A 208 -11.62 35.22 -26.44
N TRP A 209 -12.54 35.29 -25.48
CA TRP A 209 -13.97 34.95 -25.66
C TRP A 209 -14.85 36.10 -26.17
N ASP A 210 -14.27 37.19 -26.67
CA ASP A 210 -15.02 38.35 -27.19
C ASP A 210 -15.25 38.33 -28.72
N GLU A 211 -15.17 37.17 -29.37
CA GLU A 211 -15.48 37.05 -30.81
C GLU A 211 -16.62 36.04 -31.07
N GLU A 212 -17.52 36.44 -31.98
CA GLU A 212 -18.87 35.88 -32.21
C GLU A 212 -18.93 34.34 -32.40
N PRO A 213 -19.97 33.69 -31.84
CA PRO A 213 -20.09 32.22 -31.77
C PRO A 213 -20.24 31.52 -33.13
N ASP A 214 -20.70 32.22 -34.16
CA ASP A 214 -21.12 31.59 -35.42
C ASP A 214 -19.96 31.28 -36.38
N ASN A 215 -18.79 31.90 -36.21
CA ASN A 215 -17.60 31.63 -37.03
C ASN A 215 -16.72 30.50 -36.49
N ILE A 216 -16.88 30.11 -35.22
CA ILE A 216 -16.06 29.07 -34.57
C ILE A 216 -16.54 27.67 -34.96
N LEU A 217 -17.85 27.47 -35.07
CA LEU A 217 -18.46 26.16 -35.36
C LEU A 217 -18.08 25.59 -36.74
N LYS A 218 -17.81 26.45 -37.74
CA LYS A 218 -17.40 25.99 -39.08
C LYS A 218 -15.90 25.72 -39.22
N LYS A 219 -15.05 26.31 -38.35
CA LYS A 219 -13.58 26.23 -38.45
C LYS A 219 -12.95 25.19 -37.53
N GLU A 220 -13.69 24.73 -36.51
CA GLU A 220 -13.21 23.74 -35.52
C GLU A 220 -13.93 22.38 -35.54
N LEU A 221 -14.53 21.97 -36.66
CA LEU A 221 -14.65 20.53 -36.92
C LEU A 221 -13.24 20.00 -37.20
N ARG A 222 -12.48 19.74 -36.13
CA ARG A 222 -11.19 19.07 -36.20
C ARG A 222 -11.42 17.68 -36.75
N ILE A 223 -11.26 17.55 -38.06
CA ILE A 223 -11.19 16.25 -38.72
C ILE A 223 -9.97 15.57 -38.10
N LEU A 224 -10.22 14.60 -37.21
CA LEU A 224 -9.18 13.76 -36.62
C LEU A 224 -8.39 13.14 -37.76
N GLU A 225 -7.06 13.21 -37.70
CA GLU A 225 -6.24 12.54 -38.69
C GLU A 225 -6.56 11.03 -38.71
N PRO A 226 -6.42 10.32 -39.84
CA PRO A 226 -6.76 8.90 -39.94
C PRO A 226 -6.13 8.02 -38.85
N LYS A 227 -4.91 8.35 -38.39
CA LYS A 227 -4.22 7.68 -37.29
C LYS A 227 -4.81 7.98 -35.90
N GLN A 228 -5.33 9.18 -35.71
CA GLN A 228 -6.03 9.57 -34.47
C GLN A 228 -7.42 8.93 -34.43
N LEU A 229 -8.07 8.82 -35.59
CA LEU A 229 -9.34 8.14 -35.73
C LEU A 229 -9.20 6.64 -35.44
N SER A 230 -8.15 5.98 -35.95
CA SER A 230 -7.87 4.57 -35.65
C SER A 230 -7.58 4.34 -34.16
N PHE A 231 -6.79 5.22 -33.54
CA PHE A 231 -6.52 5.15 -32.10
C PHE A 231 -7.79 5.38 -31.26
N ALA A 232 -8.63 6.34 -31.65
CA ALA A 232 -9.91 6.58 -30.99
C ALA A 232 -10.85 5.37 -31.11
N THR A 233 -10.89 4.70 -32.27
CA THR A 233 -11.65 3.46 -32.43
C THR A 233 -11.10 2.31 -31.60
N ASP A 234 -9.78 2.15 -31.52
CA ASP A 234 -9.15 1.12 -30.70
C ASP A 234 -9.43 1.33 -29.21
N LEU A 235 -9.37 2.59 -28.75
CA LEU A 235 -9.71 2.96 -27.38
C LEU A 235 -11.20 2.75 -27.09
N LYS A 236 -12.09 3.10 -28.03
CA LYS A 236 -13.53 2.81 -27.92
C LYS A 236 -13.80 1.31 -27.81
N ASN A 237 -13.11 0.50 -28.61
CA ASN A 237 -13.23 -0.95 -28.56
C ASN A 237 -12.69 -1.54 -27.24
N ALA A 238 -11.55 -1.02 -26.75
CA ALA A 238 -10.98 -1.43 -25.46
C ALA A 238 -11.90 -1.07 -24.28
N THR A 239 -12.46 0.14 -24.28
CA THR A 239 -13.40 0.60 -23.25
C THR A 239 -14.71 -0.16 -23.28
N GLN A 240 -15.25 -0.48 -24.47
CA GLN A 240 -16.44 -1.33 -24.60
C GLN A 240 -16.20 -2.75 -24.10
N LYS A 241 -15.05 -3.36 -24.44
CA LYS A 241 -14.65 -4.68 -23.90
C LYS A 241 -14.55 -4.64 -22.37
N PHE A 242 -13.92 -3.60 -21.82
CA PHE A 242 -13.84 -3.41 -20.37
C PHE A 242 -15.23 -3.24 -19.74
N PHE A 243 -16.10 -2.41 -20.33
CA PHE A 243 -17.46 -2.19 -19.84
C PHE A 243 -18.28 -3.48 -19.84
N HIS A 244 -18.15 -4.29 -20.89
CA HIS A 244 -18.82 -5.59 -20.97
C HIS A 244 -18.29 -6.56 -19.89
N GLN A 245 -16.97 -6.68 -19.74
CA GLN A 245 -16.35 -7.51 -18.71
C GLN A 245 -16.70 -7.04 -17.29
N ALA A 246 -16.73 -5.73 -17.05
CA ALA A 246 -17.13 -5.13 -15.80
C ALA A 246 -18.60 -5.44 -15.49
N ASN A 247 -19.50 -5.28 -16.45
CA ASN A 247 -20.93 -5.59 -16.26
C ASN A 247 -21.18 -7.08 -16.02
N THR A 248 -20.48 -7.97 -16.72
CA THR A 248 -20.56 -9.41 -16.47
C THR A 248 -20.06 -9.75 -15.06
N SER A 249 -18.94 -9.17 -14.64
CA SER A 249 -18.41 -9.31 -13.29
C SER A 249 -19.36 -8.74 -12.22
N LEU A 250 -20.02 -7.61 -12.50
CA LEU A 250 -21.01 -7.00 -11.62
C LEU A 250 -22.29 -7.84 -11.51
N LYS A 251 -22.74 -8.48 -12.59
CA LYS A 251 -23.86 -9.43 -12.54
C LYS A 251 -23.52 -10.66 -11.69
N ILE A 252 -22.33 -11.23 -11.88
CA ILE A 252 -21.82 -12.34 -11.05
C ILE A 252 -21.75 -11.90 -9.57
N ARG A 253 -21.24 -10.69 -9.30
CA ARG A 253 -21.21 -10.12 -7.94
C ARG A 253 -22.61 -9.84 -7.36
N ARG A 254 -23.59 -9.39 -8.15
CA ARG A 254 -24.97 -9.18 -7.67
C ARG A 254 -25.60 -10.49 -7.20
N ASN A 255 -25.42 -11.57 -7.96
CA ASN A 255 -25.89 -12.91 -7.55
C ASN A 255 -25.13 -13.41 -6.30
N LYS A 256 -23.83 -13.11 -6.20
CA LYS A 256 -23.04 -13.42 -5.00
C LYS A 256 -23.50 -12.62 -3.77
N ASN A 257 -23.81 -11.32 -3.92
CA ASN A 257 -24.29 -10.45 -2.84
C ASN A 257 -25.63 -10.93 -2.24
N LEU A 258 -26.50 -11.56 -3.03
CA LEU A 258 -27.74 -12.16 -2.52
C LEU A 258 -27.45 -13.33 -1.58
N ASN A 259 -26.51 -14.20 -1.95
CA ASN A 259 -26.04 -15.27 -1.06
C ASN A 259 -25.29 -14.72 0.16
N GLU A 260 -24.48 -13.67 -0.01
CA GLU A 260 -23.74 -13.03 1.10
C GLU A 260 -24.66 -12.38 2.13
N LYS A 261 -25.79 -11.79 1.72
CA LYS A 261 -26.82 -11.30 2.66
C LYS A 261 -27.47 -12.43 3.45
N ASN A 262 -27.74 -13.57 2.81
CA ASN A 262 -28.27 -14.73 3.50
C ASN A 262 -27.24 -15.28 4.51
N GLU A 263 -25.96 -15.33 4.14
CA GLU A 263 -24.88 -15.73 5.05
C GLU A 263 -24.70 -14.76 6.22
N GLU A 264 -24.84 -13.45 6.01
CA GLU A 264 -24.85 -12.43 7.08
C GLU A 264 -25.99 -12.66 8.07
N ASN A 265 -27.18 -12.93 7.56
CA ASN A 265 -28.33 -13.23 8.41
C ASN A 265 -28.09 -14.49 9.24
N VAL A 266 -27.53 -15.55 8.66
CA VAL A 266 -27.21 -16.79 9.38
C VAL A 266 -26.12 -16.57 10.44
N LEU A 267 -25.04 -15.86 10.11
CA LEU A 267 -23.99 -15.51 11.09
C LEU A 267 -24.53 -14.63 12.22
N SER A 268 -25.41 -13.68 11.90
CA SER A 268 -26.03 -12.83 12.93
C SER A 268 -26.91 -13.62 13.88
N LYS A 269 -27.59 -14.68 13.39
CA LYS A 269 -28.40 -15.58 14.21
C LYS A 269 -27.52 -16.48 15.08
N LEU A 270 -26.48 -17.08 14.51
CA LEU A 270 -25.49 -17.89 15.24
C LEU A 270 -24.78 -17.08 16.34
N SER A 271 -24.37 -15.85 16.03
CA SER A 271 -23.68 -14.98 16.99
C SER A 271 -24.57 -14.53 18.15
N LYS A 272 -25.89 -14.46 17.94
CA LYS A 272 -26.86 -14.08 18.98
C LYS A 272 -27.26 -15.25 19.86
N ASP A 273 -26.92 -16.48 19.47
CA ASP A 273 -27.21 -17.64 20.28
C ASP A 273 -26.32 -17.66 21.52
N SER A 274 -26.95 -17.61 22.69
CA SER A 274 -26.27 -17.64 23.98
C SER A 274 -26.01 -19.05 24.48
N SER A 275 -26.63 -20.09 23.92
CA SER A 275 -26.45 -21.47 24.39
C SER A 275 -25.13 -22.08 23.93
N ILE A 276 -24.60 -21.62 22.78
CA ILE A 276 -23.41 -22.16 22.15
C ILE A 276 -22.20 -21.23 22.25
N LEU A 277 -21.01 -21.81 22.18
CA LEU A 277 -19.73 -21.13 22.11
C LEU A 277 -18.99 -21.61 20.86
N ILE A 278 -18.59 -20.69 19.99
CA ILE A 278 -17.87 -20.99 18.75
C ILE A 278 -16.42 -20.53 18.90
N THR A 279 -15.47 -21.46 18.88
CA THR A 279 -14.04 -21.19 19.11
C THR A 279 -13.14 -21.92 18.12
N LYS A 280 -11.86 -21.55 18.11
CA LYS A 280 -10.83 -22.29 17.39
C LYS A 280 -10.45 -23.53 18.19
N PRO A 281 -10.13 -24.65 17.53
CA PRO A 281 -9.53 -25.81 18.19
C PRO A 281 -8.13 -25.47 18.71
N ASP A 282 -7.70 -26.16 19.76
CA ASP A 282 -6.36 -26.04 20.35
C ASP A 282 -5.26 -26.52 19.37
N LYS A 283 -5.56 -27.58 18.61
CA LYS A 283 -4.66 -28.14 17.59
C LYS A 283 -5.37 -28.20 16.23
N GLY A 284 -4.66 -27.81 15.18
CA GLY A 284 -5.12 -27.92 13.79
C GLY A 284 -5.98 -26.75 13.28
N ARG A 285 -6.61 -26.94 12.12
CA ARG A 285 -7.48 -25.95 11.47
C ARG A 285 -8.94 -26.40 11.56
N GLY A 286 -9.82 -25.51 12.03
CA GLY A 286 -11.25 -25.81 12.09
C GLY A 286 -12.02 -24.85 12.98
N VAL A 287 -13.28 -25.19 13.20
CA VAL A 287 -14.20 -24.49 14.10
C VAL A 287 -14.80 -25.51 15.05
N VAL A 288 -14.76 -25.22 16.35
CA VAL A 288 -15.38 -26.05 17.38
C VAL A 288 -16.59 -25.30 17.93
N VAL A 289 -17.71 -25.99 18.05
CA VAL A 289 -18.94 -25.48 18.65
C VAL A 289 -19.21 -26.27 19.92
N LEU A 290 -19.31 -25.59 21.06
CA LEU A 290 -19.46 -26.17 22.40
C LEU A 290 -20.72 -25.63 23.06
N ASP A 291 -21.26 -26.36 24.04
CA ASP A 291 -22.26 -25.78 24.94
C ASP A 291 -21.60 -24.81 25.91
N ARG A 292 -22.15 -23.59 25.98
CA ARG A 292 -21.54 -22.49 26.74
C ARG A 292 -21.54 -22.79 28.24
N ASN A 293 -22.65 -23.30 28.78
CA ASN A 293 -22.76 -23.59 30.20
C ASN A 293 -21.82 -24.71 30.62
N GLU A 294 -21.74 -25.79 29.82
CA GLU A 294 -20.83 -26.90 30.09
C GLU A 294 -19.35 -26.45 30.05
N TYR A 295 -19.01 -25.59 29.08
CA TYR A 295 -17.67 -25.01 28.99
C TYR A 295 -17.32 -24.16 30.22
N ILE A 296 -18.24 -23.29 30.66
CA ILE A 296 -18.05 -22.45 31.85
C ILE A 296 -17.89 -23.32 33.09
N SER A 297 -18.76 -24.30 33.31
CA SER A 297 -18.66 -25.19 34.48
C SER A 297 -17.34 -25.95 34.51
N LYS A 298 -16.88 -26.47 33.37
CA LYS A 298 -15.57 -27.14 33.30
C LYS A 298 -14.41 -26.19 33.59
N LEU A 299 -14.47 -24.95 33.09
CA LEU A 299 -13.45 -23.96 33.42
C LEU A 299 -13.46 -23.60 34.91
N GLU A 300 -14.62 -23.45 35.51
CA GLU A 300 -14.75 -23.19 36.95
C GLU A 300 -14.17 -24.33 37.78
N THR A 301 -14.41 -25.59 37.41
CA THR A 301 -13.79 -26.76 38.07
C THR A 301 -12.27 -26.75 37.95
N ILE A 302 -11.73 -26.48 36.75
CA ILE A 302 -10.27 -26.42 36.53
C ILE A 302 -9.63 -25.28 37.36
N LEU A 303 -10.31 -24.14 37.44
CA LEU A 303 -9.86 -22.98 38.22
C LEU A 303 -9.97 -23.21 39.73
N SER A 304 -10.94 -24.02 40.20
CA SER A 304 -11.04 -24.39 41.61
C SER A 304 -10.01 -25.43 42.04
N ASP A 305 -9.65 -26.38 41.16
CA ASP A 305 -8.66 -27.42 41.46
C ASP A 305 -7.24 -26.86 41.62
N THR A 306 -6.92 -25.74 40.95
CA THR A 306 -5.59 -25.11 41.04
C THR A 306 -5.30 -24.49 42.42
N GLN A 307 -6.29 -24.32 43.29
CA GLN A 307 -6.05 -23.89 44.68
C GLN A 307 -5.59 -25.04 45.59
N ALA A 308 -5.83 -26.30 45.24
CA ALA A 308 -5.42 -27.46 46.04
C ALA A 308 -3.92 -27.81 45.92
N ASP A 309 -3.24 -27.39 44.85
CA ASP A 309 -1.80 -27.67 44.63
C ASP A 309 -0.83 -26.71 45.35
N SER A 310 -1.36 -25.77 46.14
CA SER A 310 -0.56 -24.75 46.85
C SER A 310 -0.05 -25.18 48.24
N GLU A 311 -0.53 -26.31 48.81
CA GLU A 311 -0.17 -26.73 50.17
C GLU A 311 0.84 -27.91 50.26
N THR A 312 1.14 -28.61 49.16
CA THR A 312 2.05 -29.78 49.21
C THR A 312 3.50 -29.53 48.77
N ASN A 313 3.82 -28.33 48.24
CA ASN A 313 5.17 -28.03 47.70
C ASN A 313 6.18 -27.42 48.69
N LYS A 314 5.91 -27.40 50.00
CA LYS A 314 6.83 -26.82 51.01
C LYS A 314 7.86 -27.78 51.62
N THR A 315 7.84 -29.09 51.33
CA THR A 315 8.71 -30.07 52.01
C THR A 315 9.81 -30.71 51.15
N VAL A 316 9.92 -30.41 49.85
CA VAL A 316 10.86 -31.16 48.95
C VAL A 316 12.13 -30.39 48.56
N PHE A 317 12.27 -29.09 48.88
CA PHE A 317 13.45 -28.28 48.49
C PHE A 317 14.37 -27.85 49.66
N LYS A 318 14.72 -28.79 50.55
CA LYS A 318 15.96 -28.71 51.34
C LYS A 318 16.67 -30.06 51.21
N HIS A 319 17.98 -30.03 51.00
CA HIS A 319 18.90 -31.15 50.72
C HIS A 319 19.22 -31.35 49.23
N SER A 320 20.02 -30.43 48.69
CA SER A 320 21.08 -30.72 47.71
C SER A 320 22.01 -29.51 47.64
N ASN A 321 22.92 -29.41 48.60
CA ASN A 321 24.17 -28.65 48.53
C ASN A 321 25.01 -29.02 49.76
N MET A 322 25.70 -30.16 49.68
CA MET A 322 27.01 -30.41 50.28
C MET A 322 27.77 -31.34 49.36
#